data_AF-A0A8C1PA13-F1
#
_entry.id   AF-A0A8C1PA13-F1
#
_cell.length_a   1.000
_cell.length_b   1.000
_cell.length_c   1.000
_cell.angle_alpha   90.00
_cell.angle_beta   90.00
_cell.angle_gamma   90.00
#
_symmetry.space_group_name_H-M   'P 1'
#
loop_
_entity.id
_entity.type
_entity.pdbx_description
1 polymer ?
#
loop_
_entity_poly.entity_id
_entity_poly.type
_entity_poly.pdbx_seq_one_letter_code
_entity_poly.pdbx_strand_id
1 'polypeptide(L)'
;ISTTTALKNWCRREELDDAHSLMVLIPEDVANAQIEEALGTIKALGRVLKGPALAVLKAVRTADPEVSPARCLEAIESAFGSAET
;
A
#
# COMPACT_ATOMS: atom_id res chain seq x y z
N ILE A 1 14.41 -10.47 -17.43
CA ILE A 1 14.21 -10.59 -15.96
C ILE A 1 12.88 -9.92 -15.65
N SER A 2 11.97 -10.60 -14.95
CA SER A 2 10.68 -9.99 -14.56
C SER A 2 10.89 -8.95 -13.46
N THR A 3 10.05 -7.90 -13.44
CA THR A 3 10.02 -6.85 -12.41
C THR A 3 10.00 -7.43 -10.99
N THR A 4 9.25 -8.51 -10.77
CA THR A 4 9.19 -9.22 -9.48
C THR A 4 10.52 -9.87 -9.10
N THR A 5 11.26 -10.40 -10.08
CA THR A 5 12.58 -10.99 -9.86
C THR A 5 13.61 -9.91 -9.50
N ALA A 6 13.52 -8.73 -10.14
CA ALA A 6 14.38 -7.60 -9.82
C ALA A 6 14.17 -7.12 -8.38
N LEU A 7 12.90 -6.94 -7.96
CA LEU A 7 12.57 -6.54 -6.59
C LEU A 7 13.12 -7.52 -5.54
N LYS A 8 12.85 -8.83 -5.71
CA LYS A 8 13.34 -9.86 -4.77
C LYS A 8 14.86 -9.89 -4.66
N ASN A 9 15.56 -9.69 -5.77
CA ASN A 9 17.02 -9.62 -5.77
C ASN A 9 17.55 -8.39 -5.04
N TRP A 10 16.88 -7.25 -5.21
CA TRP A 10 17.24 -6.01 -4.54
C TRP A 10 16.97 -6.08 -3.03
N CYS A 11 15.76 -6.50 -2.61
CA CYS A 11 15.41 -6.68 -1.20
C CYS A 11 16.41 -7.58 -0.46
N ARG A 12 16.79 -8.71 -1.07
CA ARG A 12 17.78 -9.64 -0.50
C ARG A 12 19.17 -9.01 -0.31
N ARG A 13 19.60 -8.08 -1.17
CA ARG A 13 20.91 -7.40 -1.03
C ARG A 13 20.90 -6.35 0.07
N GLU A 14 19.79 -5.64 0.20
CA GLU A 14 19.60 -4.57 1.18
C GLU A 14 19.05 -5.09 2.54
N GLU A 15 18.95 -6.42 2.71
CA GLU A 15 18.38 -7.07 3.89
C GLU A 15 16.94 -6.60 4.22
N LEU A 16 16.16 -6.32 3.18
CA LEU A 16 14.77 -5.89 3.29
C LEU A 16 13.81 -7.09 3.16
N ASP A 17 12.71 -7.02 3.88
CA ASP A 17 11.59 -7.96 3.78
C ASP A 17 10.81 -7.72 2.47
N ASP A 18 10.86 -8.68 1.55
CA ASP A 18 10.19 -8.59 0.26
C ASP A 18 8.66 -8.65 0.38
N ALA A 19 8.11 -9.18 1.47
CA ALA A 19 6.66 -9.21 1.74
C ALA A 19 6.09 -7.83 2.12
N HIS A 20 6.95 -6.91 2.56
CA HIS A 20 6.57 -5.55 2.97
C HIS A 20 7.26 -4.47 2.13
N SER A 21 7.85 -4.86 0.99
CA SER A 21 8.52 -3.95 0.06
C SER A 21 7.62 -3.60 -1.12
N LEU A 22 7.63 -2.33 -1.54
CA LEU A 22 6.99 -1.87 -2.78
C LEU A 22 8.03 -1.34 -3.76
N MET A 23 7.86 -1.68 -5.04
CA MET A 23 8.58 -1.06 -6.14
C MET A 23 7.64 -0.13 -6.88
N VAL A 24 8.01 1.14 -7.01
CA VAL A 24 7.22 2.14 -7.75
C VAL A 24 7.89 2.39 -9.09
N LEU A 25 7.14 2.20 -10.17
CA LEU A 25 7.55 2.58 -11.52
C LEU A 25 7.19 4.04 -11.73
N ILE A 26 8.20 4.84 -12.10
CA ILE A 26 8.08 6.29 -12.19
C ILE A 26 8.33 6.67 -13.65
N PRO A 27 7.43 7.43 -14.30
CA PRO A 27 7.67 7.99 -15.63
C PRO A 27 8.85 8.98 -15.60
N GLU A 28 9.63 9.02 -16.68
CA GLU A 28 10.85 9.86 -16.76
C GLU A 28 10.57 11.37 -16.69
N ASP A 29 9.33 11.79 -16.96
CA ASP A 29 8.89 13.19 -17.01
C ASP A 29 8.30 13.70 -15.68
N VAL A 30 8.32 12.91 -14.62
CA VAL A 30 7.81 13.31 -13.29
C VAL A 30 8.93 13.89 -12.43
N ALA A 31 8.67 15.06 -11.83
CA ALA A 31 9.63 15.70 -10.94
C ALA A 31 9.77 14.96 -9.59
N ASN A 32 10.99 14.94 -9.04
CA ASN A 32 11.29 14.32 -7.74
C ASN A 32 10.35 14.78 -6.62
N ALA A 33 9.97 16.06 -6.58
CA ALA A 33 9.05 16.59 -5.58
C ALA A 33 7.66 15.91 -5.61
N GLN A 34 7.13 15.65 -6.80
CA GLN A 34 5.84 14.96 -6.96
C GLN A 34 5.93 13.49 -6.58
N ILE A 35 7.08 12.86 -6.85
CA ILE A 35 7.37 11.48 -6.43
C ILE A 35 7.39 11.40 -4.90
N GLU A 36 8.12 12.30 -4.25
CA GLU A 36 8.25 12.35 -2.80
C GLU A 36 6.90 12.59 -2.11
N GLU A 37 6.08 13.48 -2.66
CA GLU A 37 4.72 13.75 -2.16
C GLU A 37 3.83 12.50 -2.25
N ALA A 38 3.81 11.83 -3.41
CA ALA A 38 3.03 10.61 -3.61
C ALA A 38 3.51 9.46 -2.70
N LEU A 39 4.82 9.23 -2.61
CA LEU A 39 5.40 8.22 -1.72
C LEU A 39 5.17 8.56 -0.25
N GLY A 40 5.15 9.85 0.11
CA GLY A 40 4.80 10.32 1.45
C GLY A 40 3.39 9.89 1.85
N THR A 41 2.44 10.04 0.94
CA THR A 41 1.04 9.58 1.11
C THR A 41 0.94 8.07 1.26
N ILE A 42 1.63 7.29 0.40
CA ILE A 42 1.67 5.82 0.49
C ILE A 42 2.27 5.37 1.82
N LYS A 43 3.37 6.01 2.26
CA LYS A 43 4.01 5.73 3.54
C LYS A 43 3.09 6.06 4.72
N ALA A 44 2.31 7.14 4.64
CA ALA A 44 1.32 7.50 5.65
C ALA A 44 0.21 6.45 5.72
N LEU A 45 -0.31 6.01 4.57
CA LEU A 45 -1.33 4.98 4.47
C LEU A 45 -0.88 3.67 5.13
N GLY A 46 0.35 3.21 4.86
CA GLY A 46 0.92 2.02 5.51
C GLY A 46 1.09 2.13 7.03
N ARG A 47 1.17 3.35 7.59
CA ARG A 47 1.19 3.55 9.05
C ARG A 47 -0.20 3.40 9.67
N VAL A 48 -1.23 3.86 8.99
CA VAL A 48 -2.63 3.84 9.46
C VAL A 48 -3.26 2.46 9.27
N LEU A 49 -2.97 1.79 8.15
CA LEU A 49 -3.44 0.45 7.86
C LEU A 49 -2.63 -0.64 8.57
N LYS A 50 -2.70 -0.62 9.90
CA LYS A 50 -2.09 -1.65 10.77
C LYS A 50 -3.14 -2.36 11.61
N GLY A 51 -2.80 -3.54 12.10
CA GLY A 51 -3.63 -4.29 13.04
C GLY A 51 -5.03 -4.58 12.48
N PRO A 52 -6.11 -4.30 13.23
CA PRO A 52 -7.48 -4.56 12.80
C PRO A 52 -7.86 -3.94 11.45
N ALA A 53 -7.39 -2.73 11.14
CA ALA A 53 -7.72 -2.06 9.88
C ALA A 53 -7.19 -2.83 8.66
N LEU A 54 -5.98 -3.37 8.77
CA LEU A 54 -5.40 -4.23 7.73
C LEU A 54 -6.16 -5.56 7.61
N ALA A 55 -6.67 -6.11 8.72
CA ALA A 55 -7.46 -7.33 8.71
C ALA A 55 -8.78 -7.15 7.94
N VAL A 56 -9.45 -6.01 8.12
CA VAL A 56 -10.67 -5.66 7.36
C VAL A 56 -10.37 -5.60 5.87
N LEU A 57 -9.31 -4.89 5.46
CA LEU A 57 -8.92 -4.82 4.05
C LEU A 57 -8.61 -6.18 3.44
N LYS A 58 -7.88 -7.05 4.17
CA LYS A 58 -7.59 -8.40 3.71
C LYS A 58 -8.86 -9.23 3.54
N ALA A 59 -9.80 -9.14 4.48
CA ALA A 59 -11.07 -9.84 4.39
C ALA A 59 -11.90 -9.37 3.18
N VAL A 60 -12.01 -8.05 3.00
CA VAL A 60 -12.74 -7.45 1.87
C VAL A 60 -12.14 -7.88 0.53
N ARG A 61 -10.81 -7.78 0.37
CA ARG A 61 -10.13 -8.19 -0.89
C ARG A 61 -10.22 -9.70 -1.14
N THR A 62 -10.25 -10.51 -0.08
CA THR A 62 -10.41 -11.97 -0.23
C THR A 62 -11.82 -12.33 -0.69
N ALA A 63 -12.83 -11.59 -0.23
CA ALA A 63 -14.22 -11.78 -0.63
C ALA A 63 -14.49 -11.24 -2.05
N ASP A 64 -13.88 -10.10 -2.39
CA ASP A 64 -13.98 -9.46 -3.69
C ASP A 64 -12.59 -8.97 -4.15
N PRO A 65 -11.90 -9.71 -5.04
CA PRO A 65 -10.60 -9.32 -5.54
C PRO A 65 -10.64 -8.06 -6.42
N GLU A 66 -11.80 -7.72 -7.00
CA GLU A 66 -11.99 -6.54 -7.87
C GLU A 66 -12.53 -5.33 -7.09
N VAL A 67 -12.58 -5.42 -5.76
CA VAL A 67 -13.05 -4.32 -4.90
C VAL A 67 -12.29 -3.03 -5.18
N SER A 68 -13.04 -1.94 -5.30
CA SER A 68 -12.47 -0.61 -5.54
C SER A 68 -11.87 -0.03 -4.25
N PRO A 69 -10.86 0.87 -4.36
CA PRO A 69 -10.29 1.54 -3.18
C PRO A 69 -11.31 2.29 -2.34
N ALA A 70 -12.33 2.89 -2.96
CA ALA A 70 -13.39 3.61 -2.25
C ALA A 70 -14.22 2.66 -1.36
N ARG A 71 -14.59 1.47 -1.87
CA ARG A 71 -15.31 0.46 -1.09
C ARG A 71 -14.48 -0.11 0.06
N CYS A 72 -13.17 -0.24 -0.13
CA CYS A 72 -12.25 -0.58 0.94
C CYS A 72 -12.25 0.45 2.07
N LEU A 73 -12.29 1.75 1.73
CA LEU A 73 -12.32 2.82 2.71
C LEU A 73 -13.67 2.83 3.47
N GLU A 74 -14.79 2.71 2.76
CA GLU A 74 -16.12 2.57 3.36
C GLU A 74 -16.17 1.40 4.37
N ALA A 75 -15.54 0.26 4.04
CA ALA A 75 -15.48 -0.89 4.93
C ALA A 75 -14.65 -0.63 6.19
N ILE A 76 -13.53 0.09 6.07
CA ILE A 76 -12.73 0.52 7.23
C ILE A 76 -13.55 1.49 8.10
N GLU A 77 -14.12 2.53 7.50
CA GLU A 77 -14.94 3.52 8.21
C GLU A 77 -16.14 2.85 8.90
N SER A 78 -16.79 1.89 8.24
CA SER A 78 -17.87 1.11 8.83
C SER A 78 -17.41 0.21 9.98
N ALA A 79 -16.20 -0.35 9.92
CA ALA A 79 -15.70 -1.28 10.93
C ALA A 79 -15.16 -0.57 12.19
N PHE A 80 -14.59 0.63 12.03
CA PHE A 80 -13.96 1.38 13.13
C PHE A 80 -14.75 2.60 13.57
N GLY A 81 -15.78 2.99 12.82
CA GLY A 81 -16.49 4.26 13.00
C GLY A 81 -15.71 5.44 12.39
N SER A 82 -16.40 6.56 12.18
CA SER A 82 -15.76 7.83 11.88
C SER A 82 -15.01 8.32 13.13
N ALA A 83 -13.80 8.86 12.97
CA ALA A 83 -13.09 9.55 14.05
C ALA A 83 -13.77 10.91 14.30
N GLU A 84 -14.97 10.89 14.88
CA GLU A 84 -15.67 12.06 15.38
C GLU A 84 -15.46 12.15 16.89
N THR A 85 -14.46 12.93 17.31
CA THR A 85 -14.41 13.59 18.63
C THR A 85 -13.80 14.97 18.47
#